data_AF-A0A1J6W098-F1
#
_entry.id   AF-A0A1J6W098-F1
#
_cell.length_a   1.000
_cell.length_b   1.000
_cell.length_c   1.000
_cell.angle_alpha   90.00
_cell.angle_beta   90.00
_cell.angle_gamma   90.00
#
_symmetry.space_group_name_H-M   'P 1'
#
loop_
_entity.id
_entity.type
_entity.pdbx_description
1 polymer ?
#
loop_
_entity_poly.entity_id
_entity_poly.type
_entity_poly.pdbx_seq_one_letter_code
_entity_poly.pdbx_strand_id
1 'polypeptide(L)'
;MLEDSLSFNTYLGAPLAYLPAVLVMIGLALAFVGFWPNFASFLWLYLGVSFFVVYLGELLQLPDWVEKLTPYGYIPAIPLDEVNYGVFALMVAIAAALALAGTYGFRRRDLKN
;
A
#
# COMPACT_ATOMS: atom_id res chain seq x y z
N MET A 1 -32.64 9.05 16.15
CA MET A 1 -31.53 10.04 16.09
C MET A 1 -30.24 9.27 16.36
N LEU A 2 -29.42 9.08 15.34
CA LEU A 2 -27.98 8.75 15.36
C LEU A 2 -27.43 7.60 16.24
N GLU A 3 -28.21 6.56 16.56
CA GLU A 3 -27.68 5.44 17.39
C GLU A 3 -27.59 4.08 16.67
N ASP A 4 -28.14 3.94 15.45
CA ASP A 4 -28.13 2.67 14.68
C ASP A 4 -27.21 2.65 13.44
N SER A 5 -26.61 3.76 13.02
CA SER A 5 -26.16 3.93 11.62
C SER A 5 -24.67 3.70 11.32
N LEU A 6 -23.83 3.40 12.32
CA LEU A 6 -22.44 3.00 12.07
C LEU A 6 -22.12 1.78 12.93
N SER A 7 -22.42 0.59 12.41
CA SER A 7 -22.08 -0.66 13.06
C SER A 7 -20.58 -0.67 13.40
N PHE A 8 -20.20 -1.19 14.56
CA PHE A 8 -18.80 -1.37 14.95
C PHE A 8 -17.97 -2.07 13.86
N ASN A 9 -18.60 -2.97 13.10
CA ASN A 9 -18.02 -3.64 11.95
C ASN A 9 -17.66 -2.69 10.80
N THR A 10 -18.44 -1.64 10.55
CA THR A 10 -18.13 -0.62 9.53
C THR A 10 -16.90 0.20 9.93
N TYR A 11 -16.80 0.57 11.20
CA TYR A 11 -15.64 1.29 11.74
C TYR A 11 -14.35 0.47 11.69
N LEU A 12 -14.42 -0.84 11.95
CA LEU A 12 -13.27 -1.74 11.84
C LEU A 12 -12.98 -2.16 10.40
N GLY A 13 -14.01 -2.25 9.55
CA GLY A 13 -13.88 -2.70 8.16
C GLY A 13 -13.16 -1.69 7.26
N ALA A 14 -13.42 -0.39 7.45
CA ALA A 14 -12.83 0.64 6.61
C ALA A 14 -11.27 0.70 6.70
N PRO A 15 -10.64 0.67 7.89
CA PRO A 15 -9.17 0.58 8.00
C PRO A 15 -8.60 -0.72 7.43
N LEU A 16 -9.32 -1.84 7.53
CA LEU A 16 -8.85 -3.13 7.02
C LEU A 16 -8.73 -3.14 5.49
N ALA A 17 -9.48 -2.31 4.78
CA ALA A 17 -9.34 -2.15 3.33
C ALA A 17 -7.96 -1.59 2.91
N TYR A 18 -7.26 -0.89 3.82
CA TYR A 18 -5.92 -0.36 3.57
C TYR A 18 -4.80 -1.39 3.80
N LEU A 19 -5.12 -2.52 4.44
CA LEU A 19 -4.12 -3.52 4.80
C LEU A 19 -3.32 -4.05 3.60
N PRO A 20 -3.93 -4.39 2.44
CA PRO A 20 -3.18 -4.83 1.27
C PRO A 20 -2.19 -3.79 0.74
N ALA A 21 -2.57 -2.50 0.74
CA ALA A 21 -1.69 -1.41 0.32
C ALA A 21 -0.48 -1.24 1.24
N VAL A 22 -0.71 -1.31 2.56
CA VAL A 22 0.35 -1.25 3.56
C VAL A 22 1.31 -2.44 3.40
N LEU A 23 0.80 -3.64 3.14
CA LEU A 23 1.63 -4.82 2.88
C LEU A 23 2.51 -4.64 1.63
N VAL A 24 1.99 -4.03 0.56
CA VAL A 24 2.79 -3.71 -0.63
C VAL A 24 3.93 -2.74 -0.28
N MET A 25 3.66 -1.70 0.51
CA MET A 25 4.69 -0.76 0.97
C MET A 25 5.77 -1.45 1.81
N ILE A 26 5.39 -2.36 2.70
CA ILE A 26 6.34 -3.17 3.50
C ILE A 26 7.16 -4.09 2.59
N GLY A 27 6.51 -4.75 1.62
CA GLY A 27 7.19 -5.58 0.63
C GLY A 27 8.22 -4.79 -0.18
N LEU A 28 7.86 -3.59 -0.65
CA LEU A 28 8.77 -2.67 -1.33
C LEU A 28 9.96 -2.30 -0.43
N ALA A 29 9.70 -2.01 0.85
CA ALA A 29 10.76 -1.75 1.83
C ALA A 29 11.73 -2.92 1.98
N LEU A 30 11.21 -4.13 2.13
CA LEU A 30 12.04 -5.33 2.20
C LEU A 30 12.85 -5.55 0.92
N ALA A 31 12.26 -5.34 -0.25
CA ALA A 31 12.95 -5.46 -1.53
C ALA A 31 14.09 -4.44 -1.66
N PHE A 32 13.84 -3.17 -1.39
CA PHE A 32 14.87 -2.13 -1.46
C PHE A 32 16.00 -2.37 -0.45
N VAL A 33 15.67 -2.65 0.81
CA VAL A 33 16.69 -2.95 1.83
C VAL A 33 17.49 -4.20 1.47
N GLY A 34 16.82 -5.22 0.92
CA GLY A 34 17.42 -6.49 0.53
C GLY A 34 18.39 -6.39 -0.65
N PHE A 35 18.11 -5.55 -1.65
CA PHE A 35 18.96 -5.45 -2.85
C PHE A 35 19.82 -4.18 -2.86
N TRP A 36 19.24 -3.03 -2.48
CA TRP A 36 19.81 -1.69 -2.60
C TRP A 36 19.60 -0.84 -1.33
N PRO A 37 20.20 -1.20 -0.18
CA PRO A 37 19.96 -0.54 1.11
C PRO A 37 20.26 0.97 1.08
N ASN A 38 21.24 1.41 0.28
CA ASN A 38 21.56 2.83 0.11
C ASN A 38 20.41 3.63 -0.53
N PHE A 39 19.52 2.97 -1.26
CA PHE A 39 18.35 3.59 -1.90
C PHE A 39 17.07 3.42 -1.07
N ALA A 40 17.10 2.74 0.08
CA ALA A 40 15.91 2.53 0.91
C ALA A 40 15.28 3.86 1.38
N SER A 41 16.08 4.93 1.51
CA SER A 41 15.57 6.26 1.86
C SER A 41 14.58 6.82 0.82
N PHE A 42 14.68 6.44 -0.46
CA PHE A 42 13.72 6.87 -1.50
C PHE A 42 12.29 6.37 -1.24
N LEU A 43 12.11 5.33 -0.42
CA LEU A 43 10.78 4.89 -0.03
C LEU A 43 10.05 5.91 0.84
N TRP A 44 10.77 6.73 1.60
CA TRP A 44 10.14 7.85 2.33
C TRP A 44 9.59 8.89 1.37
N LEU A 45 10.30 9.16 0.27
CA LEU A 45 9.79 10.04 -0.79
C LEU A 45 8.54 9.43 -1.42
N TYR A 46 8.57 8.13 -1.75
CA TYR A 46 7.40 7.44 -2.31
C TYR A 46 6.21 7.42 -1.36
N LEU A 47 6.44 7.22 -0.06
CA LEU A 47 5.42 7.31 0.98
C LEU A 47 4.85 8.73 1.07
N GLY A 48 5.70 9.76 1.02
CA GLY A 48 5.29 11.16 1.02
C GLY A 48 4.46 11.53 -0.22
N VAL A 49 4.86 11.04 -1.40
CA VAL A 49 4.06 11.17 -2.64
C VAL A 49 2.73 10.47 -2.49
N SER A 50 2.71 9.26 -1.93
CA SER A 50 1.47 8.51 -1.71
C SER A 50 0.51 9.26 -0.79
N PHE A 51 1.03 9.82 0.32
CA PHE A 51 0.26 10.67 1.21
C PHE A 51 -0.28 11.91 0.48
N PHE A 52 0.58 12.61 -0.27
CA PHE A 52 0.17 13.78 -1.04
C PHE A 52 -0.96 13.45 -2.01
N VAL A 53 -0.84 12.35 -2.77
CA VAL A 53 -1.85 11.94 -3.74
C VAL A 53 -3.15 11.56 -3.06
N VAL A 54 -3.12 10.82 -1.94
CA VAL A 54 -4.32 10.42 -1.20
C VAL A 54 -5.10 11.62 -0.64
N TYR A 55 -4.41 12.63 -0.10
CA TYR A 55 -5.08 13.74 0.59
C TYR A 55 -5.32 14.96 -0.30
N LEU A 56 -4.45 15.21 -1.29
CA LEU A 56 -4.50 16.40 -2.14
C LEU A 56 -4.82 16.05 -3.61
N GLY A 57 -4.83 14.77 -4.00
CA GLY A 57 -5.05 14.36 -5.39
C GLY A 57 -6.39 14.82 -5.95
N GLU A 58 -7.48 14.50 -5.25
CA GLU A 58 -8.82 14.95 -5.62
C GLU A 58 -8.94 16.48 -5.59
N LEU A 59 -8.36 17.13 -4.57
CA LEU A 59 -8.40 18.59 -4.41
C LEU A 59 -7.73 19.31 -5.59
N LEU A 60 -6.63 18.74 -6.10
CA LEU A 60 -5.88 19.26 -7.23
C LEU A 60 -6.36 18.70 -8.57
N GLN A 61 -7.40 17.86 -8.58
CA GLN A 61 -7.94 17.18 -9.76
C GLN A 61 -6.84 16.46 -10.55
N LEU A 62 -5.96 15.75 -9.84
CA LEU A 62 -4.92 14.97 -10.48
C LEU A 62 -5.55 13.88 -11.37
N PRO A 63 -4.93 13.55 -12.52
CA PRO A 63 -5.46 12.52 -13.38
C PRO A 63 -5.33 11.12 -12.73
N ASP A 64 -6.30 10.24 -12.96
CA ASP A 64 -6.43 8.91 -12.33
C ASP A 64 -5.17 8.06 -12.36
N TRP A 65 -4.32 8.21 -13.38
CA TRP A 65 -3.09 7.44 -13.48
C TRP A 65 -2.10 7.79 -12.36
N VAL A 66 -2.16 9.00 -11.79
CA VAL A 66 -1.32 9.44 -10.68
C VAL A 66 -1.73 8.74 -9.39
N GLU A 67 -3.03 8.57 -9.15
CA GLU A 67 -3.55 7.80 -8.00
C GLU A 67 -3.11 6.34 -8.08
N LYS A 68 -3.21 5.76 -9.28
CA LYS A 68 -2.83 4.37 -9.59
C LYS A 68 -1.32 4.11 -9.59
N LEU A 69 -0.47 5.13 -9.44
CA LEU A 69 0.96 4.95 -9.16
C LEU A 69 1.22 4.46 -7.73
N THR A 70 0.26 4.68 -6.84
CA THR A 70 0.36 4.31 -5.43
C THR A 70 -0.47 3.05 -5.19
N PRO A 71 -0.12 2.20 -4.21
CA PRO A 71 -0.96 1.06 -3.86
C PRO A 71 -2.33 1.52 -3.32
N TYR A 72 -2.39 2.74 -2.79
CA TYR A 72 -3.58 3.32 -2.19
C TYR A 72 -4.65 3.72 -3.23
N GLY A 73 -4.25 4.04 -4.46
CA GLY A 73 -5.21 4.34 -5.55
C GLY A 73 -6.02 3.14 -6.05
N TYR A 74 -5.79 1.96 -5.49
CA TYR A 74 -6.58 0.74 -5.75
C TYR A 74 -7.53 0.38 -4.61
N ILE A 75 -7.54 1.18 -3.53
CA ILE A 75 -8.44 0.97 -2.40
C ILE A 75 -9.78 1.62 -2.73
N PRO A 76 -10.90 0.88 -2.64
CA PRO A 76 -12.24 1.44 -2.87
C PRO A 76 -12.63 2.45 -1.78
N ALA A 77 -13.40 3.47 -2.14
CA ALA A 77 -13.97 4.41 -1.18
C ALA A 77 -15.13 3.75 -0.43
N ILE A 78 -14.86 3.05 0.69
CA ILE A 78 -15.91 2.40 1.48
C ILE A 78 -16.69 3.46 2.29
N PRO A 79 -18.04 3.40 2.37
CA PRO A 79 -18.94 2.35 1.85
C PRO A 79 -19.55 2.64 0.47
N LEU A 80 -19.03 3.62 -0.26
CA LEU A 80 -19.56 4.09 -1.54
C LEU A 80 -19.31 3.07 -2.67
N ASP A 81 -18.16 2.38 -2.62
CA ASP A 81 -17.72 1.43 -3.63
C ASP A 81 -17.77 -0.03 -3.16
N GLU A 82 -18.06 -0.94 -4.09
CA GLU A 82 -17.96 -2.38 -3.87
C GLU A 82 -16.50 -2.84 -3.75
N VAL A 83 -16.24 -3.77 -2.83
CA VAL A 83 -14.90 -4.32 -2.62
C VAL A 83 -14.53 -5.29 -3.73
N ASN A 84 -13.51 -4.94 -4.53
CA ASN A 84 -12.93 -5.85 -5.50
C ASN A 84 -11.91 -6.79 -4.83
N TYR A 85 -12.38 -7.96 -4.40
CA TYR A 85 -11.52 -8.98 -3.78
C TYR A 85 -10.39 -9.47 -4.69
N GLY A 86 -10.55 -9.40 -6.02
CA GLY A 86 -9.50 -9.77 -6.97
C GLY A 86 -8.30 -8.84 -6.91
N VAL A 87 -8.55 -7.52 -6.83
CA VAL A 87 -7.50 -6.51 -6.66
C VAL A 87 -6.78 -6.71 -5.32
N PHE A 88 -7.52 -6.97 -4.25
CA PHE A 88 -6.93 -7.20 -2.92
C PHE A 88 -6.03 -8.43 -2.89
N ALA A 89 -6.49 -9.54 -3.48
CA ALA A 89 -5.69 -10.76 -3.60
C ALA A 89 -4.41 -10.52 -4.41
N LEU A 90 -4.49 -9.76 -5.50
CA LEU A 90 -3.32 -9.38 -6.30
C LEU A 90 -2.32 -8.54 -5.50
N MET A 91 -2.79 -7.55 -4.74
CA MET A 91 -1.92 -6.72 -3.89
C MET A 91 -1.20 -7.56 -2.83
N VAL A 92 -1.91 -8.48 -2.19
CA VAL A 92 -1.31 -9.41 -1.21
C VAL A 92 -0.27 -10.31 -1.88
N ALA A 93 -0.55 -10.83 -3.08
CA ALA A 93 0.40 -11.63 -3.84
C ALA A 93 1.67 -10.84 -4.21
N ILE A 94 1.51 -9.58 -4.65
CA ILE A 94 2.63 -8.67 -4.94
C ILE A 94 3.44 -8.41 -3.67
N ALA A 95 2.79 -8.10 -2.56
CA ALA A 95 3.45 -7.87 -1.28
C ALA A 95 4.27 -9.09 -0.83
N ALA A 96 3.69 -10.29 -0.93
CA ALA A 96 4.37 -11.54 -0.61
C ALA A 96 5.58 -11.78 -1.52
N ALA A 97 5.44 -11.57 -2.82
CA ALA A 97 6.53 -11.72 -3.77
C ALA A 97 7.68 -10.74 -3.48
N LEU A 98 7.38 -9.49 -3.17
CA LEU A 98 8.36 -8.47 -2.81
C LEU A 98 9.07 -8.81 -1.49
N ALA A 99 8.34 -9.27 -0.48
CA ALA A 99 8.92 -9.70 0.79
C ALA A 99 9.86 -10.90 0.63
N LEU A 100 9.46 -11.90 -0.17
CA LEU A 100 10.32 -13.06 -0.50
C LEU A 100 11.56 -12.64 -1.27
N ALA A 101 11.42 -11.75 -2.26
CA ALA A 101 12.55 -11.22 -3.02
C ALA A 101 13.50 -10.43 -2.11
N GLY A 102 12.98 -9.55 -1.25
CA GLY A 102 13.76 -8.75 -0.32
C GLY A 102 14.51 -9.59 0.71
N THR A 103 13.87 -10.59 1.30
CA THR A 103 14.55 -11.51 2.24
C THR A 103 15.63 -12.35 1.54
N TYR A 104 15.39 -12.79 0.30
CA TYR A 104 16.41 -13.44 -0.52
C TYR A 104 17.59 -12.52 -0.83
N GLY A 105 17.33 -11.29 -1.28
CA GLY A 105 18.35 -10.29 -1.55
C GLY A 105 19.21 -9.99 -0.32
N PHE A 106 18.55 -9.78 0.83
CA PHE A 106 19.21 -9.51 2.10
C PHE A 106 20.19 -10.62 2.48
N ARG A 107 19.73 -11.89 2.46
CA ARG A 107 20.60 -13.05 2.72
C ARG A 107 21.78 -13.12 1.76
N ARG A 108 21.58 -12.81 0.48
CA ARG A 108 22.64 -12.88 -0.54
C ARG A 108 23.70 -11.79 -0.38
N ARG A 109 23.33 -10.62 0.16
CA ARG A 109 24.26 -9.55 0.52
C ARG A 109 25.04 -9.87 1.78
N ASP A 110 24.36 -10.42 2.78
CA ASP A 110 24.95 -10.78 4.07
C ASP A 110 26.05 -11.83 3.91
N LEU A 111 25.83 -12.84 3.05
CA LEU A 111 26.85 -13.86 2.72
C LEU A 111 28.09 -13.32 1.97
N LYS A 112 28.05 -12.08 1.47
CA LYS A 112 29.16 -11.47 0.73
C LYS A 112 29.98 -10.48 1.56
N ASN A 113 29.49 -10.09 2.74
CA ASN A 113 30.19 -9.24 3.70
C ASN A 113 30.84 -10.09 4.79
#